data_AF-A0A843EDU4-F1
#
_entry.id   AF-A0A843EDU4-F1
#
_cell.length_a   1.000
_cell.length_b   1.000
_cell.length_c   1.000
_cell.angle_alpha   90.00
_cell.angle_beta   90.00
_cell.angle_gamma   90.00
#
_symmetry.space_group_name_H-M   'P 1'
#
loop_
_entity.id
_entity.type
_entity.pdbx_description
1 polymer ?
#
loop_
_entity_poly.entity_id
_entity_poly.type
_entity_poly.pdbx_seq_one_letter_code
_entity_poly.pdbx_strand_id
1 'polypeptide(L)'
;EKGIKIHLKDLTNDIGVPTIGAAADDTVTKDPELLTIGVGTHLNPQIAAIRAITEVAQSRTTHKHGMKINAQLQKTSQELGYEKIKELNRLWYGPNDKQIYLEDIPDESTPYVLDDIEVVLGKLMDAGFDKVIAVDLTRPELGVPAVRMIVPGLEVSTMDPEREGGRLQGMWPPIRPETE
;
A
#
# COMPACT_ATOMS: atom_id res chain seq x y z
N GLU A 1 -26.73 5.42 -7.39
CA GLU A 1 -25.32 5.56 -6.96
C GLU A 1 -25.27 5.72 -5.45
N LYS A 2 -24.40 4.99 -4.72
CA LYS A 2 -24.41 4.98 -3.24
C LYS A 2 -23.71 6.19 -2.58
N GLY A 3 -23.29 7.20 -3.35
CA GLY A 3 -22.70 8.43 -2.81
C GLY A 3 -21.25 8.35 -2.33
N ILE A 4 -20.57 7.22 -2.56
CA ILE A 4 -19.17 7.01 -2.22
C ILE A 4 -18.33 7.20 -3.49
N LYS A 5 -17.50 8.24 -3.52
CA LYS A 5 -16.51 8.46 -4.58
C LYS A 5 -15.23 7.71 -4.21
N ILE A 6 -14.62 7.03 -5.18
CA ILE A 6 -13.32 6.36 -4.99
C ILE A 6 -12.28 7.13 -5.79
N HIS A 7 -11.23 7.54 -5.10
CA HIS A 7 -10.04 8.15 -5.71
C HIS A 7 -8.94 7.09 -5.78
N LEU A 8 -8.55 6.71 -6.99
CA LEU A 8 -7.38 5.86 -7.20
C LEU A 8 -6.13 6.73 -7.38
N LYS A 9 -5.03 6.32 -6.75
CA LYS A 9 -3.72 6.97 -6.81
C LYS A 9 -2.69 5.91 -7.18
N ASP A 10 -1.92 6.19 -8.22
CA ASP A 10 -0.73 5.41 -8.53
C ASP A 10 0.38 5.78 -7.53
N LEU A 11 0.78 4.80 -6.73
CA LEU A 11 1.84 4.89 -5.71
C LEU A 11 3.05 4.03 -6.10
N THR A 12 3.11 3.58 -7.36
CA THR A 12 4.23 2.79 -7.88
C THR A 12 5.53 3.56 -7.70
N ASN A 13 6.50 2.92 -7.04
CA ASN A 13 7.79 3.51 -6.75
C ASN A 13 8.88 3.01 -7.73
N ASP A 14 10.13 3.35 -7.44
CA ASP A 14 11.34 2.96 -8.18
C ASP A 14 11.55 1.44 -8.30
N ILE A 15 10.93 0.61 -7.46
CA ILE A 15 10.95 -0.86 -7.63
C ILE A 15 10.11 -1.26 -8.85
N GLY A 16 9.11 -0.44 -9.22
CA GLY A 16 8.35 -0.64 -10.45
C GLY A 16 7.37 -1.81 -10.40
N VAL A 17 6.85 -2.16 -9.22
CA VAL A 17 5.70 -3.08 -9.08
C VAL A 17 4.43 -2.24 -8.86
N PRO A 18 3.40 -2.38 -9.70
CA PRO A 18 2.19 -1.56 -9.60
C PRO A 18 1.61 -1.57 -8.19
N THR A 19 1.51 -0.37 -7.60
CA THR A 19 0.93 -0.16 -6.27
C THR A 19 -0.12 0.93 -6.36
N ILE A 20 -1.37 0.56 -6.09
CA ILE A 20 -2.53 1.45 -6.21
C ILE A 20 -3.07 1.74 -4.82
N GLY A 21 -3.16 3.01 -4.47
CA GLY A 21 -3.94 3.48 -3.33
C GLY A 21 -5.37 3.80 -3.73
N ALA A 22 -6.34 3.46 -2.88
CA ALA A 22 -7.74 3.83 -3.03
C ALA A 22 -8.19 4.61 -1.80
N ALA A 23 -8.78 5.79 -2.00
CA ALA A 23 -9.37 6.59 -0.93
C ALA A 23 -10.89 6.73 -1.15
N ALA A 24 -11.68 6.38 -0.12
CA ALA A 24 -13.13 6.54 -0.14
C ALA A 24 -13.55 7.91 0.37
N ASP A 25 -14.39 8.57 -0.41
CA ASP A 25 -15.02 9.84 -0.05
C ASP A 25 -16.55 9.65 0.01
N ASP A 26 -17.09 9.50 1.22
CA ASP A 26 -18.53 9.38 1.47
C ASP A 26 -19.20 10.75 1.46
N THR A 27 -19.52 11.22 0.25
CA THR A 27 -20.06 12.57 0.03
C THR A 27 -21.49 12.76 0.55
N VAL A 28 -22.16 11.67 0.96
CA VAL A 28 -23.53 11.70 1.50
C VAL A 28 -23.52 11.84 3.00
N THR A 29 -22.84 10.93 3.71
CA THR A 29 -22.81 11.01 5.19
C THR A 29 -21.83 12.07 5.68
N LYS A 30 -20.78 12.36 4.88
CA LYS A 30 -19.65 13.21 5.27
C LYS A 30 -19.08 12.81 6.63
N ASP A 31 -19.06 11.51 6.91
CA ASP A 31 -18.49 10.99 8.14
C ASP A 31 -16.95 10.97 8.03
N PRO A 32 -16.21 11.73 8.85
CA PRO A 32 -14.75 11.74 8.82
C PRO A 32 -14.13 10.36 9.08
N GLU A 33 -14.81 9.45 9.78
CA GLU A 33 -14.32 8.08 10.02
C GLU A 33 -14.45 7.18 8.79
N LEU A 34 -15.24 7.59 7.80
CA LEU A 34 -15.45 6.84 6.57
C LEU A 34 -14.50 7.27 5.44
N LEU A 35 -13.65 8.28 5.69
CA LEU A 35 -12.48 8.67 4.89
C LEU A 35 -11.36 7.63 5.06
N THR A 36 -11.57 6.49 4.44
CA THR A 36 -10.71 5.31 4.57
C THR A 36 -9.83 5.14 3.34
N ILE A 37 -8.65 4.57 3.57
CA ILE A 37 -7.66 4.28 2.53
C ILE A 37 -7.40 2.77 2.53
N GLY A 38 -7.19 2.22 1.34
CA GLY A 38 -6.68 0.88 1.11
C GLY A 38 -5.57 0.91 0.07
N VAL A 39 -4.64 -0.03 0.11
CA VAL A 39 -3.47 -0.07 -0.77
C VAL A 39 -3.26 -1.49 -1.29
N GLY A 40 -3.21 -1.63 -2.60
CA GLY A 40 -2.96 -2.92 -3.25
C GLY A 40 -1.70 -2.88 -4.08
N THR A 41 -0.87 -3.91 -3.96
CA THR A 41 0.32 -4.13 -4.80
C THR A 41 0.20 -5.46 -5.51
N HIS A 42 0.43 -5.47 -6.82
CA HIS A 42 0.42 -6.66 -7.66
C HIS A 42 1.08 -6.38 -9.02
N LEU A 43 1.68 -7.37 -9.68
CA LEU A 43 2.25 -7.21 -11.04
C LEU A 43 1.19 -6.85 -12.08
N ASN A 44 -0.03 -7.35 -11.91
CA ASN A 44 -1.22 -6.90 -12.64
C ASN A 44 -1.86 -5.66 -11.97
N PRO A 45 -1.92 -4.50 -12.64
CA PRO A 45 -2.44 -3.25 -12.06
C PRO A 45 -3.94 -3.28 -11.75
N GLN A 46 -4.74 -4.08 -12.48
CA GLN A 46 -6.16 -4.25 -12.17
C GLN A 46 -6.35 -5.02 -10.86
N ILE A 47 -5.55 -6.06 -10.61
CA ILE A 47 -5.56 -6.79 -9.34
C ILE A 47 -5.11 -5.87 -8.19
N ALA A 48 -4.08 -5.04 -8.40
CA ALA A 48 -3.65 -4.04 -7.43
C ALA A 48 -4.79 -3.07 -7.08
N ALA A 49 -5.52 -2.55 -8.08
CA ALA A 49 -6.67 -1.67 -7.87
C ALA A 49 -7.82 -2.39 -7.14
N ILE A 50 -8.16 -3.63 -7.51
CA ILE A 50 -9.18 -4.43 -6.83
C ILE A 50 -8.82 -4.59 -5.36
N ARG A 51 -7.56 -4.97 -5.05
CA ARG A 51 -7.08 -5.12 -3.67
C ARG A 51 -7.25 -3.84 -2.88
N ALA A 52 -6.82 -2.71 -3.43
CA ALA A 52 -6.96 -1.39 -2.79
C ALA A 52 -8.42 -1.06 -2.47
N ILE A 53 -9.34 -1.28 -3.41
CA ILE A 53 -10.78 -1.05 -3.23
C ILE A 53 -11.39 -2.01 -2.20
N THR A 54 -10.98 -3.28 -2.21
CA THR A 54 -11.47 -4.27 -1.24
C THR A 54 -10.98 -3.98 0.17
N GLU A 55 -9.77 -3.46 0.32
CA GLU A 55 -9.24 -3.03 1.61
C GLU A 55 -9.97 -1.79 2.14
N VAL A 56 -10.33 -0.83 1.27
CA VAL A 56 -11.25 0.26 1.63
C VAL A 56 -12.57 -0.29 2.18
N ALA A 57 -13.17 -1.28 1.50
CA ALA A 57 -14.41 -1.90 1.96
C ALA A 57 -14.24 -2.62 3.31
N GLN A 58 -13.12 -3.31 3.51
CA GLN A 58 -12.76 -3.95 4.78
C GLN A 58 -12.62 -2.92 5.90
N SER A 59 -11.84 -1.86 5.69
CA SER A 59 -11.62 -0.78 6.66
C SER A 59 -12.93 -0.14 7.09
N ARG A 60 -13.79 0.22 6.13
CA ARG A 60 -15.13 0.80 6.42
C ARG A 60 -16.00 -0.15 7.24
N THR A 61 -15.90 -1.46 6.99
CA THR A 61 -16.63 -2.47 7.75
C THR A 61 -16.13 -2.54 9.19
N THR A 62 -14.81 -2.56 9.40
CA THR A 62 -14.18 -2.58 10.73
C THR A 62 -14.56 -1.35 11.55
N HIS A 63 -14.55 -0.15 10.93
CA HIS A 63 -14.96 1.10 11.59
C HIS A 63 -16.42 1.08 12.04
N LYS A 64 -17.33 0.57 11.18
CA LYS A 64 -18.77 0.44 11.51
C LYS A 64 -19.04 -0.57 12.62
N HIS A 65 -18.28 -1.66 12.71
CA HIS A 65 -18.49 -2.71 13.71
C HIS A 65 -17.79 -2.43 15.05
N GLY A 66 -17.15 -1.27 15.21
CA GLY A 66 -16.59 -0.87 16.51
C GLY A 66 -15.34 -1.64 16.93
N MET A 67 -14.74 -2.45 16.05
CA MET A 67 -13.45 -3.12 16.29
C MET A 67 -12.29 -2.12 16.12
N LYS A 68 -12.26 -1.09 16.98
CA LYS A 68 -11.43 0.10 16.80
C LYS A 68 -10.08 -0.05 17.49
N ILE A 69 -9.03 0.16 16.70
CA ILE A 69 -7.63 0.03 17.11
C ILE A 69 -7.18 1.19 18.03
N ASN A 70 -7.81 2.37 17.92
CA ASN A 70 -7.40 3.53 18.71
C ASN A 70 -8.51 4.59 18.88
N ALA A 71 -9.08 4.69 20.08
CA ALA A 71 -10.15 5.64 20.42
C ALA A 71 -9.70 7.12 20.36
N GLN A 72 -8.42 7.40 20.57
CA GLN A 72 -7.87 8.76 20.54
C GLN A 72 -7.89 9.33 19.12
N LEU A 73 -7.44 8.54 18.14
CA LEU A 73 -7.48 8.93 16.72
C LEU A 73 -8.91 9.20 16.25
N GLN A 74 -9.88 8.42 16.74
CA GLN A 74 -11.29 8.62 16.42
C GLN A 74 -11.80 9.97 16.91
N LYS A 75 -11.52 10.31 18.17
CA LYS A 75 -11.94 11.58 18.77
C LYS A 75 -11.35 12.77 18.00
N THR A 76 -10.06 12.69 17.67
CA THR A 76 -9.39 13.72 16.86
C THR A 76 -10.00 13.87 15.48
N SER A 77 -10.32 12.78 14.78
CA SER A 77 -10.96 12.84 13.47
C SER A 77 -12.35 13.47 13.53
N GLN A 78 -13.14 13.15 14.55
CA GLN A 78 -14.46 13.75 14.75
C GLN A 78 -14.37 15.25 15.10
N GLU A 79 -13.39 15.65 15.91
CA GLU A 79 -13.15 17.05 16.27
C GLU A 79 -12.69 17.89 15.07
N LEU A 80 -11.83 17.35 14.20
CA LEU A 80 -11.37 18.03 12.98
C LEU A 80 -12.50 18.15 11.94
N GLY A 81 -13.32 17.11 11.81
CA GLY A 81 -14.42 17.05 10.86
C GLY A 81 -13.98 16.75 9.42
N TYR A 82 -14.96 16.35 8.60
CA TYR A 82 -14.77 15.80 7.26
C TYR A 82 -13.99 16.72 6.30
N GLU A 83 -14.36 18.00 6.19
CA GLU A 83 -13.69 18.90 5.23
C GLU A 83 -12.24 19.17 5.63
N LYS A 84 -11.95 19.29 6.94
CA LYS A 84 -10.59 19.54 7.43
C LYS A 84 -9.68 18.34 7.24
N ILE A 85 -10.18 17.12 7.45
CA ILE A 85 -9.41 15.90 7.16
C ILE A 85 -9.06 15.84 5.67
N LYS A 86 -10.00 16.14 4.77
CA LYS A 86 -9.73 16.19 3.33
C LYS A 86 -8.70 17.26 2.97
N GLU A 87 -8.78 18.43 3.61
CA GLU A 87 -7.81 19.51 3.44
C GLU A 87 -6.41 19.14 3.95
N LEU A 88 -6.29 18.36 5.02
CA LEU A 88 -5.00 17.88 5.51
C LEU A 88 -4.44 16.75 4.64
N ASN A 89 -5.30 16.01 3.94
CA ASN A 89 -4.95 14.86 3.10
C ASN A 89 -5.14 15.12 1.60
N ARG A 90 -4.69 16.29 1.11
CA ARG A 90 -4.90 16.70 -0.30
C ARG A 90 -4.29 15.74 -1.32
N LEU A 91 -3.23 15.02 -0.99
CA LEU A 91 -2.67 14.01 -1.88
C LEU A 91 -3.69 12.93 -2.25
N TRP A 92 -4.60 12.61 -1.32
CA TRP A 92 -5.66 11.63 -1.51
C TRP A 92 -6.93 12.22 -2.13
N TYR A 93 -7.41 13.34 -1.58
CA TYR A 93 -8.74 13.87 -1.91
C TYR A 93 -8.72 15.13 -2.80
N GLY A 94 -7.55 15.71 -3.02
CA GLY A 94 -7.37 16.88 -3.87
C GLY A 94 -7.41 16.54 -5.36
N PRO A 95 -7.50 17.58 -6.21
CA PRO A 95 -7.40 17.43 -7.65
C PRO A 95 -6.02 16.86 -8.02
N ASN A 96 -6.00 16.05 -9.08
CA ASN A 96 -4.76 15.59 -9.71
C ASN A 96 -4.58 16.34 -11.03
N ASP A 97 -3.37 16.87 -11.26
CA ASP A 97 -3.02 17.55 -12.50
C ASP A 97 -2.86 16.57 -13.68
N LYS A 98 -2.64 15.29 -13.36
CA LYS A 98 -2.49 14.21 -14.33
C LYS A 98 -3.42 13.05 -13.99
N GLN A 99 -4.03 12.48 -15.02
CA GLN A 99 -4.79 11.24 -14.95
C GLN A 99 -4.23 10.28 -15.99
N ILE A 100 -4.18 9.00 -15.65
CA ILE A 100 -3.79 7.90 -16.54
C ILE A 100 -4.87 6.82 -16.44
N TYR A 101 -4.98 5.98 -17.45
CA TYR A 101 -5.82 4.80 -17.38
C TYR A 101 -5.06 3.65 -16.71
N LEU A 102 -5.77 2.74 -16.03
CA LEU A 102 -5.14 1.55 -15.46
C LEU A 102 -4.48 0.66 -16.52
N GLU A 103 -5.02 0.67 -17.75
CA GLU A 103 -4.46 -0.03 -18.91
C GLU A 103 -3.15 0.59 -19.43
N ASP A 104 -2.83 1.83 -19.04
CA ASP A 104 -1.54 2.47 -19.36
C ASP A 104 -0.42 2.00 -18.42
N ILE A 105 -0.76 1.32 -17.31
CA ILE A 105 0.22 0.76 -16.38
C ILE A 105 0.62 -0.64 -16.89
N PRO A 106 1.92 -0.94 -17.04
CA PRO A 106 2.37 -2.26 -17.48
C PRO A 106 1.86 -3.39 -16.59
N ASP A 107 1.33 -4.43 -17.21
CA ASP A 107 1.05 -5.71 -16.56
C ASP A 107 2.22 -6.66 -16.83
N GLU A 108 2.95 -6.99 -15.77
CA GLU A 108 4.08 -7.92 -15.80
C GLU A 108 3.74 -9.25 -15.10
N SER A 109 2.46 -9.50 -14.83
CA SER A 109 2.03 -10.77 -14.26
C SER A 109 2.14 -11.90 -15.28
N THR A 110 2.38 -13.08 -14.76
CA THR A 110 2.56 -14.31 -15.53
C THR A 110 1.47 -15.32 -15.16
N PRO A 111 1.32 -16.41 -15.93
CA PRO A 111 0.42 -17.49 -15.56
C PRO A 111 0.89 -18.32 -14.35
N TYR A 112 2.11 -18.11 -13.84
CA TYR A 112 2.74 -18.97 -12.83
C TYR A 112 3.29 -18.18 -11.64
N VAL A 113 2.93 -18.58 -10.43
CA VAL A 113 3.35 -17.89 -9.19
C VAL A 113 4.88 -17.84 -9.03
N LEU A 114 5.60 -18.87 -9.49
CA LEU A 114 7.06 -18.89 -9.39
C LEU A 114 7.69 -17.81 -10.28
N ASP A 115 7.21 -17.68 -11.51
CA ASP A 115 7.70 -16.69 -12.46
C ASP A 115 7.39 -15.26 -11.97
N ASP A 116 6.22 -15.04 -11.37
CA ASP A 116 5.89 -13.76 -10.72
C ASP A 116 6.85 -13.41 -9.58
N ILE A 117 7.25 -14.40 -8.77
CA ILE A 117 8.25 -14.20 -7.72
C ILE A 117 9.59 -13.80 -8.35
N GLU A 118 10.02 -14.47 -9.43
CA GLU A 118 11.26 -14.14 -10.14
C GLU A 118 11.25 -12.72 -10.71
N VAL A 119 10.12 -12.26 -11.28
CA VAL A 119 9.95 -10.88 -11.75
C VAL A 119 10.14 -9.87 -10.61
N VAL A 120 9.50 -10.11 -9.45
CA VAL A 120 9.61 -9.22 -8.29
C VAL A 120 11.04 -9.24 -7.72
N LEU A 121 11.68 -10.40 -7.65
CA LEU A 121 13.08 -10.52 -7.20
C LEU A 121 14.03 -9.78 -8.14
N GLY A 122 13.83 -9.88 -9.46
CA GLY A 122 14.59 -9.12 -10.46
C GLY A 122 14.49 -7.62 -10.23
N LYS A 123 13.26 -7.10 -10.09
CA LYS A 123 13.00 -5.69 -9.80
C LYS A 123 13.64 -5.21 -8.49
N LEU A 124 13.62 -6.03 -7.44
CA LEU A 124 14.32 -5.71 -6.20
C LEU A 124 15.83 -5.66 -6.39
N MET A 125 16.42 -6.60 -7.11
CA MET A 125 17.86 -6.58 -7.41
C MET A 125 18.27 -5.34 -8.20
N ASP A 126 17.49 -4.99 -9.23
CA ASP A 126 17.69 -3.81 -10.08
C ASP A 126 17.55 -2.51 -9.27
N ALA A 127 16.63 -2.48 -8.31
CA ALA A 127 16.47 -1.38 -7.36
C ALA A 127 17.55 -1.35 -6.27
N GLY A 128 18.51 -2.27 -6.25
CA GLY A 128 19.67 -2.24 -5.37
C GLY A 128 19.58 -3.11 -4.12
N PHE A 129 18.52 -3.91 -3.96
CA PHE A 129 18.37 -4.85 -2.84
C PHE A 129 19.18 -6.12 -3.07
N ASP A 130 20.06 -6.47 -2.14
CA ASP A 130 20.97 -7.62 -2.25
C ASP A 130 20.43 -8.89 -1.58
N LYS A 131 19.42 -8.76 -0.72
CA LYS A 131 18.90 -9.85 0.11
C LYS A 131 17.39 -9.84 0.18
N VAL A 132 16.82 -11.02 -0.03
CA VAL A 132 15.42 -11.35 0.28
C VAL A 132 15.45 -12.61 1.13
N ILE A 133 14.93 -12.53 2.35
CA ILE A 133 14.97 -13.60 3.33
C ILE A 133 13.54 -14.12 3.52
N ALA A 134 13.36 -15.43 3.31
CA ALA A 134 12.12 -16.14 3.62
C ALA A 134 12.34 -16.99 4.87
N VAL A 135 11.50 -16.79 5.88
CA VAL A 135 11.47 -17.63 7.08
C VAL A 135 10.19 -18.46 7.06
N ASP A 136 10.33 -19.79 7.05
CA ASP A 136 9.21 -20.71 7.17
C ASP A 136 8.66 -20.70 8.60
N LEU A 137 7.38 -20.40 8.72
CA LEU A 137 6.61 -20.37 9.96
C LEU A 137 5.51 -21.43 9.97
N THR A 138 5.58 -22.41 9.07
CA THR A 138 4.62 -23.50 8.97
C THR A 138 4.57 -24.27 10.28
N ARG A 139 3.38 -24.36 10.85
CA ARG A 139 3.10 -25.16 12.05
C ARG A 139 2.76 -26.59 11.60
N PRO A 140 3.57 -27.61 11.93
CA PRO A 140 3.35 -28.98 11.44
C PRO A 140 1.95 -29.53 11.77
N GLU A 141 1.39 -29.14 12.91
CA GLU A 141 0.07 -29.56 13.36
C GLU A 141 -1.10 -28.94 12.56
N LEU A 142 -0.87 -27.83 11.85
CA LEU A 142 -1.89 -27.18 11.00
C LEU A 142 -1.74 -27.55 9.52
N GLY A 143 -0.53 -27.88 9.06
CA GLY A 143 -0.26 -28.22 7.67
C GLY A 143 -0.52 -27.08 6.67
N VAL A 144 -0.63 -25.83 7.14
CA VAL A 144 -0.85 -24.64 6.30
C VAL A 144 0.47 -23.87 6.15
N PRO A 145 0.99 -23.70 4.92
CA PRO A 145 2.21 -22.92 4.68
C PRO A 145 2.07 -21.47 5.14
N ALA A 146 3.02 -20.99 5.93
CA ALA A 146 3.09 -19.60 6.36
C ALA A 146 4.55 -19.14 6.32
N VAL A 147 4.79 -17.94 5.76
CA VAL A 147 6.15 -17.41 5.62
C VAL A 147 6.23 -15.97 6.12
N ARG A 148 7.40 -15.61 6.67
CA ARG A 148 7.78 -14.22 6.91
C ARG A 148 8.84 -13.82 5.89
N MET A 149 8.48 -12.88 5.03
CA MET A 149 9.42 -12.25 4.10
C MET A 149 10.08 -11.05 4.78
N ILE A 150 11.40 -10.92 4.62
CA ILE A 150 12.20 -9.80 5.11
C ILE A 150 13.11 -9.36 3.96
N VAL A 151 12.97 -8.11 3.54
CA VAL A 151 13.84 -7.47 2.55
C VAL A 151 14.53 -6.30 3.23
N PRO A 152 15.77 -6.47 3.72
CA PRO A 152 16.53 -5.39 4.35
C PRO A 152 16.63 -4.17 3.43
N GLY A 153 16.34 -2.99 3.99
CA GLY A 153 16.34 -1.73 3.25
C GLY A 153 14.96 -1.26 2.78
N LEU A 154 13.94 -2.13 2.72
CA LEU A 154 12.56 -1.66 2.50
C LEU A 154 12.07 -0.84 3.69
N GLU A 155 11.36 0.24 3.38
CA GLU A 155 10.82 1.16 4.37
C GLU A 155 9.62 0.56 5.11
N VAL A 156 9.53 0.86 6.41
CA VAL A 156 8.39 0.48 7.26
C VAL A 156 7.86 1.65 8.09
N SER A 157 8.32 2.87 7.79
CA SER A 157 8.04 4.09 8.55
C SER A 157 6.55 4.44 8.62
N THR A 158 5.75 4.01 7.64
CA THR A 158 4.28 4.13 7.69
C THR A 158 3.65 3.35 8.85
N MET A 159 4.26 2.23 9.26
CA MET A 159 3.81 1.42 10.40
C MET A 159 4.50 1.83 11.70
N ASP A 160 5.77 2.22 11.63
CA ASP A 160 6.60 2.60 12.77
C ASP A 160 7.48 3.79 12.40
N PRO A 161 7.07 5.03 12.72
CA PRO A 161 7.78 6.24 12.32
C PRO A 161 9.21 6.36 12.84
N GLU A 162 9.58 5.61 13.90
CA GLU A 162 10.96 5.58 14.41
C GLU A 162 11.89 4.74 13.52
N ARG A 163 11.34 3.97 12.58
CA ARG A 163 12.05 3.06 11.68
C ARG A 163 12.12 3.61 10.26
N GLU A 164 12.76 4.76 10.13
CA GLU A 164 13.11 5.36 8.84
C GLU A 164 14.42 4.76 8.31
N GLY A 165 14.39 4.21 7.11
CA GLY A 165 15.52 3.59 6.43
C GLY A 165 16.29 4.55 5.51
N GLY A 166 17.34 4.01 4.88
CA GLY A 166 18.22 4.78 4.00
C GLY A 166 17.55 5.29 2.71
N ARG A 167 16.40 4.74 2.30
CA ARG A 167 15.73 5.17 1.05
C ARG A 167 15.09 6.55 1.24
N LEU A 168 14.46 6.78 2.39
CA LEU A 168 13.90 8.09 2.74
C LEU A 168 14.98 9.13 3.05
N GLN A 169 16.17 8.70 3.47
CA GLN A 169 17.32 9.56 3.75
C GLN A 169 18.17 9.90 2.51
N GLY A 170 17.78 9.44 1.32
CA GLY A 170 18.54 9.67 0.09
C GLY A 170 19.86 8.89 0.00
N MET A 171 19.99 7.80 0.78
CA MET A 171 21.16 6.94 0.85
C MET A 171 21.01 5.66 0.00
N TRP A 172 20.14 5.68 -1.01
CA TRP A 172 19.79 4.51 -1.83
C TRP A 172 19.90 4.79 -3.34
N PRO A 173 20.35 3.83 -4.18
CA PRO A 173 20.88 2.51 -3.82
C PRO A 173 22.18 2.62 -2.99
N PRO A 174 22.47 1.63 -2.13
CA PRO A 174 23.65 1.69 -1.28
C PRO A 174 24.91 1.69 -2.17
N ILE A 175 25.89 2.54 -1.83
CA ILE A 175 27.18 2.55 -2.53
C ILE A 175 27.80 1.17 -2.38
N ARG A 176 27.92 0.46 -3.50
CA ARG A 176 28.61 -0.82 -3.53
C ARG A 176 30.12 -0.52 -3.61
N PRO A 177 30.95 -1.07 -2.72
CA PRO A 177 32.38 -1.12 -3.01
C PRO A 177 32.56 -1.82 -4.35
N GLU A 178 33.41 -1.28 -5.22
CA GLU A 178 33.82 -2.00 -6.42
C GLU A 178 34.35 -3.37 -5.98
N THR A 179 33.82 -4.42 -6.58
CA THR A 179 34.27 -5.78 -6.28
C THR A 179 35.69 -5.93 -6.80
N GLU A 180 36.64 -6.23 -5.91
CA GLU A 180 37.99 -6.70 -6.28
C GLU A 180 37.94 -8.06 -7.00
#